data_AF-W2KEU7-F1
#
_entry.id   AF-W2KEU7-F1
#
_cell.length_a   1.000
_cell.length_b   1.000
_cell.length_c   1.000
_cell.angle_alpha   90.00
_cell.angle_beta   90.00
_cell.angle_gamma   90.00
#
_symmetry.space_group_name_H-M   'P 1'
#
loop_
_entity.id
_entity.type
_entity.pdbx_description
1 polymer ?
#
loop_
_entity_poly.entity_id
_entity_poly.type
_entity_poly.pdbx_seq_one_letter_code
_entity_poly.pdbx_strand_id
1 'polypeptide(L)'
;MWMKYCEFIIHTLHSPVDETRPVLERAVEACGDDPLAGPLWELYIQLETVNNNMPRLNQVFKRIMYKPLRNLEEFWEKYNQFVLAQQLSALATPEEQKALASDGEELMDEGLMRVKIVNAVEAVKNKTMEDIYRRQAFEAGIDRSYYHVTPVTEAAMKNWHSYLDFEEAAGNYERCQTLYERCLISCANYEEIWLRYVSWNEKVHGFNAADAIFQRAVTIFLKYRASIYLEYAAFLEAHDKLQKAQDTYMKVLSDVAPKLAEGFLHYCNFERRRGDVETAKTWYERGMVAVDNEVEVYAYISTSYATFLHKIVGDVAAARAVFERAVQKHSDSVLLWLNFINFELGMGGKNADLVSQVARVYELALEDSSNLSMDEKNDVWFQYVEFLENYGDNIAKVREARSKEMAWKLKNSQSRNRTIKVLSFQPGWEGESSGYNSNVDPGTKRPRYTAPQTPVVATPVAAVAAATAATPEVATPTATTTAAAYYGYQGYGAQAQAYSQADPTAAAGQAYTQAQYASYYQQQ
;
A
#
# COMPACT_ATOMS: atom_id res chain seq x y z
N MET A 1 5.77 -5.55 -29.64
CA MET A 1 6.93 -6.41 -29.96
C MET A 1 6.61 -7.41 -31.06
N TRP A 2 5.65 -8.32 -30.88
CA TRP A 2 5.27 -9.31 -31.91
C TRP A 2 4.99 -8.72 -33.30
N MET A 3 4.24 -7.62 -33.38
CA MET A 3 4.02 -6.89 -34.63
C MET A 3 5.34 -6.54 -35.33
N LYS A 4 6.28 -5.89 -34.63
CA LYS A 4 7.59 -5.51 -35.19
C LYS A 4 8.43 -6.72 -35.61
N TYR A 5 8.34 -7.82 -34.87
CA TYR A 5 9.01 -9.07 -35.23
C TYR A 5 8.43 -9.67 -36.51
N CYS A 6 7.10 -9.69 -36.64
CA CYS A 6 6.43 -10.18 -37.85
C CYS A 6 6.70 -9.26 -39.04
N GLU A 7 6.63 -7.93 -38.87
CA GLU A 7 7.01 -6.95 -39.89
C GLU A 7 8.45 -7.14 -40.36
N PHE A 8 9.40 -7.38 -39.44
CA PHE A 8 10.79 -7.64 -39.79
C PHE A 8 10.94 -8.90 -40.64
N ILE A 9 10.25 -9.99 -40.27
CA ILE A 9 10.30 -11.23 -41.04
C ILE A 9 9.68 -11.04 -42.44
N ILE A 10 8.55 -10.35 -42.52
CA ILE A 10 7.80 -10.18 -43.77
C ILE A 10 8.51 -9.19 -44.70
N HIS A 11 8.89 -8.02 -44.19
CA HIS A 11 9.42 -6.93 -45.02
C HIS A 11 10.94 -6.92 -45.16
N THR A 12 11.68 -7.43 -44.18
CA THR A 12 13.15 -7.41 -44.23
C THR A 12 13.70 -8.74 -44.71
N LEU A 13 13.30 -9.84 -44.09
CA LEU A 13 13.78 -11.18 -44.43
C LEU A 13 13.10 -11.77 -45.67
N HIS A 14 11.91 -11.29 -46.04
CA HIS A 14 11.10 -11.83 -47.14
C HIS A 14 10.94 -13.36 -47.03
N SER A 15 10.85 -13.87 -45.79
CA SER A 15 10.76 -15.30 -45.54
C SER A 15 9.52 -15.90 -46.22
N PRO A 16 9.60 -17.15 -46.68
CA PRO A 16 8.46 -17.83 -47.27
C PRO A 16 7.32 -17.92 -46.26
N VAL A 17 6.10 -17.89 -46.79
CA VAL A 17 4.84 -17.91 -46.05
C VAL A 17 4.77 -19.03 -45.01
N ASP A 18 5.36 -20.19 -45.34
CA ASP A 18 5.32 -21.36 -44.47
C ASP A 18 6.15 -21.18 -43.20
N GLU A 19 7.11 -20.26 -43.19
CA GLU A 19 7.88 -19.87 -41.99
C GLU A 19 7.23 -18.70 -41.24
N THR A 20 6.61 -17.76 -41.96
CA THR A 20 5.99 -16.58 -41.35
C THR A 20 4.67 -16.90 -40.67
N ARG A 21 3.90 -17.86 -41.21
CA ARG A 21 2.59 -18.25 -40.69
C ARG A 21 2.65 -18.85 -39.27
N PRO A 22 3.52 -19.83 -38.94
CA PRO A 22 3.65 -20.33 -37.57
C PRO A 22 4.08 -19.25 -36.57
N VAL A 23 4.83 -18.24 -37.02
CA VAL A 23 5.22 -17.11 -36.17
C VAL A 23 4.00 -16.23 -35.85
N LEU A 24 3.18 -15.91 -36.85
CA LEU A 24 1.93 -15.16 -36.65
C LEU A 24 0.92 -15.92 -35.78
N GLU A 25 0.78 -17.23 -35.96
CA GLU A 25 -0.08 -18.05 -35.11
C GLU A 25 0.38 -18.01 -33.64
N ARG A 26 1.68 -18.13 -33.38
CA ARG A 26 2.24 -17.95 -32.02
C ARG A 26 2.00 -16.53 -31.47
N ALA A 27 2.11 -15.51 -32.31
CA ALA A 27 1.84 -14.13 -31.91
C ALA A 27 0.37 -13.92 -31.54
N VAL A 28 -0.55 -14.49 -32.32
CA VAL A 28 -2.00 -14.43 -32.11
C VAL A 28 -2.41 -15.25 -30.88
N GLU A 29 -1.81 -16.41 -30.65
CA GLU A 29 -2.04 -17.21 -29.44
C GLU A 29 -1.55 -16.49 -28.18
N ALA A 30 -0.41 -15.79 -28.26
CA ALA A 30 0.16 -15.10 -27.11
C ALA A 30 -0.51 -13.74 -26.80
N CYS A 31 -0.93 -12.98 -27.81
CA CYS A 31 -1.37 -11.59 -27.63
C CYS A 31 -2.66 -11.24 -28.39
N GLY A 32 -3.30 -12.18 -29.08
CA GLY A 32 -4.48 -11.90 -29.91
C GLY A 32 -5.73 -11.54 -29.12
N ASP A 33 -5.75 -11.79 -27.81
CA ASP A 33 -6.82 -11.44 -26.89
C ASP A 33 -6.70 -10.01 -26.31
N ASP A 34 -5.59 -9.31 -26.57
CA ASP A 34 -5.44 -7.92 -26.14
C ASP A 34 -6.38 -6.99 -26.96
N PRO A 35 -7.18 -6.12 -26.31
CA PRO A 35 -8.02 -5.14 -27.00
C PRO A 35 -7.30 -4.26 -28.03
N LEU A 36 -5.98 -4.05 -27.86
CA LEU A 36 -5.12 -3.27 -28.76
C LEU A 36 -4.45 -4.11 -29.86
N ALA A 37 -4.72 -5.42 -29.94
CA ALA A 37 -4.10 -6.32 -30.92
C ALA A 37 -4.62 -6.18 -32.37
N GLY A 38 -5.50 -5.21 -32.66
CA GLY A 38 -6.04 -4.97 -34.00
C GLY A 38 -4.98 -4.99 -35.11
N PRO A 39 -3.88 -4.22 -35.02
CA PRO A 39 -2.85 -4.21 -36.06
C PRO A 39 -2.18 -5.57 -36.33
N LEU A 40 -2.09 -6.46 -35.33
CA LEU A 40 -1.55 -7.81 -35.51
C LEU A 40 -2.47 -8.65 -36.40
N TRP A 41 -3.78 -8.53 -36.18
CA TRP A 41 -4.79 -9.21 -36.99
C TRP A 41 -4.86 -8.64 -38.41
N GLU A 42 -4.65 -7.34 -38.59
CA GLU A 42 -4.55 -6.73 -39.93
C GLU A 42 -3.35 -7.27 -40.71
N LEU A 43 -2.18 -7.39 -40.06
CA LEU A 43 -1.01 -7.98 -40.69
C LEU A 43 -1.27 -9.44 -41.10
N TYR A 44 -2.00 -10.20 -40.29
CA TYR A 44 -2.36 -11.56 -40.62
C TYR A 44 -3.32 -11.63 -41.83
N ILE A 45 -4.33 -10.76 -41.88
CA ILE A 45 -5.23 -10.62 -43.04
C ILE A 45 -4.44 -10.27 -44.31
N GLN A 46 -3.51 -9.31 -44.22
CA GLN A 46 -2.68 -8.90 -45.35
C GLN A 46 -1.84 -10.07 -45.90
N LEU A 47 -1.20 -10.84 -45.02
CA LEU A 47 -0.40 -11.99 -45.42
C LEU A 47 -1.24 -13.03 -46.18
N GLU A 48 -2.39 -13.43 -45.64
CA GLU A 48 -3.22 -14.46 -46.28
C GLU A 48 -3.93 -13.93 -47.56
N THR A 49 -4.16 -12.62 -47.65
CA THR A 49 -4.65 -11.95 -48.87
C THR A 49 -3.60 -12.01 -49.98
N VAL A 50 -2.34 -11.70 -49.69
CA VAL A 50 -1.23 -11.80 -50.66
C VAL A 50 -1.05 -13.24 -51.16
N ASN A 51 -1.27 -14.23 -50.30
CA ASN A 51 -1.12 -15.64 -50.64
C ASN A 51 -2.35 -16.25 -51.32
N ASN A 52 -3.44 -15.49 -51.46
CA ASN A 52 -4.68 -15.91 -52.09
C ASN A 52 -5.35 -17.16 -51.44
N ASN A 53 -5.12 -17.40 -50.15
CA ASN A 53 -5.70 -18.55 -49.42
C ASN A 53 -7.05 -18.18 -48.79
N MET A 54 -8.08 -18.10 -49.63
CA MET A 54 -9.41 -17.61 -49.27
C MET A 54 -10.12 -18.39 -48.14
N PRO A 55 -10.06 -19.74 -48.06
CA PRO A 55 -10.67 -20.48 -46.96
C PRO A 55 -10.04 -20.19 -45.60
N ARG A 56 -8.71 -20.00 -45.56
CA ARG A 56 -8.01 -19.66 -44.31
C ARG A 56 -8.26 -18.21 -43.91
N LEU A 57 -8.29 -17.30 -44.87
CA LEU A 57 -8.66 -15.91 -44.61
C LEU A 57 -10.04 -15.82 -43.93
N ASN A 58 -11.00 -16.62 -44.39
CA ASN A 58 -12.30 -16.75 -43.73
C ASN A 58 -12.21 -17.31 -42.30
N GLN A 59 -11.39 -18.35 -42.06
CA GLN A 59 -11.14 -18.86 -40.70
C GLN A 59 -10.54 -17.79 -39.78
N VAL A 60 -9.61 -16.98 -40.29
CA VAL A 60 -9.02 -15.85 -39.55
C VAL A 60 -10.09 -14.82 -39.20
N PHE A 61 -10.94 -14.43 -40.15
CA PHE A 61 -12.07 -13.53 -39.86
C PHE A 61 -13.01 -14.11 -38.80
N LYS A 62 -13.40 -15.39 -38.92
CA LYS A 62 -14.23 -16.03 -37.90
C LYS A 62 -13.56 -16.01 -36.52
N ARG A 63 -12.25 -16.24 -36.42
CA ARG A 63 -11.49 -16.15 -35.16
C ARG A 63 -11.51 -14.75 -34.58
N ILE A 64 -11.32 -13.72 -35.41
CA ILE A 64 -11.35 -12.31 -34.98
C ILE A 64 -12.69 -11.96 -34.32
N MET A 65 -13.81 -12.53 -34.79
CA MET A 65 -15.14 -12.22 -34.24
C MET A 65 -15.34 -12.72 -32.80
N TYR A 66 -14.55 -13.68 -32.33
CA TYR A 66 -14.55 -14.13 -30.95
C TYR A 66 -13.64 -13.29 -30.04
N LYS A 67 -12.83 -12.38 -30.59
CA LYS A 67 -11.82 -11.63 -29.85
C LYS A 67 -12.32 -10.23 -29.49
N PRO A 68 -12.19 -9.79 -28.22
CA PRO A 68 -12.69 -8.50 -27.76
C PRO A 68 -11.77 -7.34 -28.19
N LEU A 69 -11.70 -7.07 -29.49
CA LEU A 69 -10.88 -6.00 -30.07
C LEU A 69 -11.60 -4.65 -30.06
N ARG A 70 -10.87 -3.55 -29.85
CA ARG A 70 -11.44 -2.20 -29.88
C ARG A 70 -12.01 -1.82 -31.25
N ASN A 71 -11.41 -2.30 -32.34
CA ASN A 71 -11.79 -2.03 -33.72
C ASN A 71 -12.55 -3.20 -34.38
N LEU A 72 -13.30 -3.98 -33.60
CA LEU A 72 -14.06 -5.13 -34.10
C LEU A 72 -15.07 -4.75 -35.21
N GLU A 73 -15.65 -3.55 -35.15
CA GLU A 73 -16.57 -3.05 -36.18
C GLU A 73 -15.90 -2.88 -37.55
N GLU A 74 -14.67 -2.36 -37.59
CA GLU A 74 -13.90 -2.23 -38.83
C GLU A 74 -13.59 -3.60 -39.45
N PHE A 75 -13.26 -4.59 -38.62
CA PHE A 75 -13.07 -5.98 -39.08
C PHE A 75 -14.37 -6.61 -39.57
N TRP A 76 -15.51 -6.26 -38.98
CA TRP A 76 -16.82 -6.70 -39.44
C TRP A 76 -17.17 -6.13 -40.82
N GLU A 77 -16.89 -4.86 -41.07
CA GLU A 77 -17.05 -4.25 -42.39
C GLU A 77 -16.17 -4.92 -43.44
N LYS A 78 -14.88 -5.15 -43.12
CA LYS A 78 -13.95 -5.88 -43.99
C LYS A 78 -14.44 -7.31 -44.27
N TYR A 79 -15.02 -7.98 -43.26
CA TYR A 79 -15.61 -9.31 -43.44
C TYR A 79 -16.83 -9.27 -44.36
N ASN A 80 -17.73 -8.31 -44.20
CA ASN A 80 -18.90 -8.16 -45.10
C ASN A 80 -18.47 -7.92 -46.54
N GLN A 81 -17.47 -7.06 -46.77
CA GLN A 81 -16.90 -6.85 -48.11
C GLN A 81 -16.29 -8.14 -48.68
N PHE A 82 -15.57 -8.90 -47.85
CA PHE A 82 -15.00 -10.19 -48.23
C PHE A 82 -16.08 -11.23 -48.60
N VAL A 83 -17.16 -11.34 -47.81
CA VAL A 83 -18.28 -12.26 -48.06
C VAL A 83 -19.01 -11.90 -49.36
N LEU A 84 -19.15 -10.60 -49.65
CA LEU A 84 -19.78 -10.13 -50.88
C LEU A 84 -18.91 -10.38 -52.12
N ALA A 85 -17.58 -10.26 -51.99
CA ALA A 85 -16.64 -10.41 -53.11
C ALA A 85 -16.33 -11.88 -53.47
N GLN A 86 -16.50 -12.82 -52.54
CA GLN A 86 -16.00 -14.19 -52.68
C GLN A 86 -17.07 -15.23 -53.05
N GLN A 87 -16.67 -16.30 -53.74
CA GLN A 87 -17.51 -17.47 -54.05
C GLN A 87 -17.75 -18.34 -52.79
N LEU A 88 -18.92 -18.99 -52.71
CA LEU A 88 -19.35 -19.81 -51.56
C LEU A 88 -18.42 -20.96 -51.20
N SER A 89 -17.70 -21.51 -52.18
CA SER A 89 -16.71 -22.58 -51.99
C SER A 89 -15.53 -22.18 -51.09
N ALA A 90 -15.26 -20.88 -50.95
CA ALA A 90 -14.23 -20.35 -50.06
C ALA A 90 -14.77 -19.82 -48.72
N LEU A 91 -16.10 -19.68 -48.60
CA LEU A 91 -16.78 -19.10 -47.43
C LEU A 91 -17.26 -20.14 -46.41
N ALA A 92 -17.35 -21.41 -46.80
CA ALA A 92 -17.70 -22.49 -45.91
C ALA A 92 -17.03 -23.78 -46.39
N THR A 93 -16.48 -24.56 -45.45
CA THR A 93 -16.09 -25.93 -45.75
C THR A 93 -17.34 -26.75 -46.10
N PRO A 94 -17.22 -27.84 -46.88
CA PRO A 94 -18.37 -28.67 -47.27
C PRO A 94 -19.20 -29.16 -46.06
N GLU A 95 -18.55 -29.32 -44.91
CA GLU A 95 -19.17 -29.72 -43.64
C GLU A 95 -20.00 -28.61 -42.99
N GLU A 96 -19.54 -27.36 -43.02
CA GLU A 96 -20.31 -26.20 -42.53
C GLU A 96 -21.52 -25.93 -43.45
N GLN A 97 -21.36 -26.10 -44.77
CA GLN A 97 -22.46 -26.01 -45.74
C GLN A 97 -23.54 -27.06 -45.45
N LYS A 98 -23.13 -28.28 -45.06
CA LYS A 98 -24.03 -29.38 -44.70
C LYS A 98 -24.70 -29.18 -43.34
N ALA A 99 -24.01 -28.58 -42.37
CA ALA A 99 -24.57 -28.28 -41.05
C ALA A 99 -25.55 -27.10 -41.05
N LEU A 100 -25.35 -26.11 -41.94
CA LEU A 100 -26.26 -24.98 -42.15
C LEU A 100 -27.48 -25.35 -43.01
N ALA A 101 -27.37 -26.42 -43.78
CA ALA A 101 -28.48 -27.10 -44.43
C ALA A 101 -29.15 -28.07 -43.44
N SER A 102 -29.92 -27.54 -42.50
CA SER A 102 -30.80 -28.38 -41.68
C SER A 102 -31.65 -29.28 -42.59
N ASP A 103 -31.75 -30.56 -42.23
CA ASP A 103 -32.50 -31.64 -42.88
C ASP A 103 -33.59 -31.16 -43.86
N GLY A 104 -33.33 -31.25 -45.17
CA GLY A 104 -34.40 -31.41 -46.18
C GLY A 104 -34.53 -30.39 -47.31
N GLU A 105 -33.75 -29.30 -47.38
CA GLU A 105 -33.83 -28.36 -48.53
C GLU A 105 -32.60 -28.47 -49.44
N GLU A 106 -32.69 -29.35 -50.45
CA GLU A 106 -31.63 -29.65 -51.44
C GLU A 106 -31.30 -28.52 -52.43
N LEU A 107 -31.84 -27.31 -52.26
CA LEU A 107 -31.50 -26.15 -53.09
C LEU A 107 -31.69 -24.85 -52.30
N MET A 108 -30.86 -24.64 -51.28
CA MET A 108 -30.73 -23.28 -50.76
C MET A 108 -30.02 -22.41 -51.80
N ASP A 109 -30.70 -21.34 -52.21
CA ASP A 109 -30.13 -20.30 -53.07
C ASP A 109 -28.82 -19.78 -52.47
N GLU A 110 -27.81 -19.53 -53.32
CA GLU A 110 -26.48 -19.09 -52.90
C GLU A 110 -26.55 -17.84 -52.01
N GLY A 111 -27.52 -16.96 -52.27
CA GLY A 111 -27.80 -15.79 -51.45
C GLY A 111 -28.26 -16.14 -50.02
N LEU A 112 -29.13 -17.13 -49.85
CA LEU A 112 -29.66 -17.50 -48.53
C LEU A 112 -28.59 -18.17 -47.66
N MET A 113 -27.71 -18.97 -48.26
CA MET A 113 -26.56 -19.56 -47.58
C MET A 113 -25.60 -18.49 -47.05
N ARG A 114 -25.30 -17.47 -47.86
CA ARG A 114 -24.48 -16.33 -47.41
C ARG A 114 -25.11 -15.61 -46.24
N VAL A 115 -26.42 -15.33 -46.29
CA VAL A 115 -27.14 -14.67 -45.20
C VAL A 115 -27.09 -15.50 -43.92
N LYS A 116 -27.29 -16.82 -43.99
CA LYS A 116 -27.20 -17.69 -42.80
C LYS A 116 -25.80 -17.68 -42.19
N ILE A 117 -24.74 -17.70 -43.00
CA ILE A 117 -23.35 -17.61 -42.52
C ILE A 117 -23.11 -16.27 -41.84
N VAL A 118 -23.48 -15.16 -42.49
CA VAL A 118 -23.31 -13.81 -41.94
C VAL A 118 -24.08 -13.67 -40.63
N ASN A 119 -25.33 -14.12 -40.56
CA ASN A 119 -26.14 -14.06 -39.34
C ASN A 119 -25.51 -14.87 -38.19
N ALA A 120 -24.93 -16.04 -38.48
CA ALA A 120 -24.25 -16.84 -37.46
C ALA A 120 -23.00 -16.13 -36.91
N VAL A 121 -22.21 -15.51 -37.79
CA VAL A 121 -21.01 -14.75 -37.40
C VAL A 121 -21.39 -13.44 -36.70
N GLU A 122 -22.48 -12.79 -37.13
CA GLU A 122 -23.03 -11.58 -36.51
C GLU A 122 -23.49 -11.85 -35.07
N ALA A 123 -24.14 -13.00 -34.83
CA ALA A 123 -24.54 -13.40 -33.47
C ALA A 123 -23.32 -13.54 -32.54
N VAL A 124 -22.21 -14.11 -33.02
CA VAL A 124 -20.94 -14.19 -32.28
C VAL A 124 -20.40 -12.79 -32.01
N LYS A 125 -20.32 -11.95 -33.05
CA LYS A 125 -19.84 -10.56 -32.95
C LYS A 125 -20.66 -9.74 -31.95
N ASN A 126 -22.00 -9.88 -31.94
CA ASN A 126 -22.87 -9.18 -30.99
C ASN A 126 -22.59 -9.60 -29.54
N LYS A 127 -22.40 -10.90 -29.28
CA LYS A 127 -22.00 -11.39 -27.96
C LYS A 127 -20.64 -10.82 -27.54
N THR A 128 -19.66 -10.80 -28.45
CA THR A 128 -18.34 -10.22 -28.19
C THR A 128 -18.44 -8.71 -27.92
N MET A 129 -19.28 -7.97 -28.64
CA MET A 129 -19.50 -6.54 -28.39
C MET A 129 -20.12 -6.25 -27.03
N GLU A 130 -21.08 -7.06 -26.58
CA GLU A 130 -21.61 -6.94 -25.21
C GLU A 130 -20.51 -7.14 -24.17
N ASP A 131 -19.63 -8.12 -24.38
CA ASP A 131 -18.48 -8.38 -23.53
C ASP A 131 -17.49 -7.20 -23.53
N ILE A 132 -17.25 -6.56 -24.68
CA ILE A 132 -16.43 -5.34 -24.79
C ILE A 132 -17.09 -4.19 -24.02
N TYR A 133 -18.39 -3.97 -24.21
CA TYR A 133 -19.11 -2.87 -23.58
C TYR A 133 -19.06 -2.93 -22.04
N ARG A 134 -19.20 -4.13 -21.46
CA ARG A 134 -19.08 -4.34 -20.01
C ARG A 134 -17.69 -3.97 -19.46
N ARG A 135 -16.66 -4.08 -20.29
CA ARG A 135 -15.25 -3.87 -19.91
C ARG A 135 -14.70 -2.50 -20.30
N GLN A 136 -15.41 -1.77 -21.15
CA GLN A 136 -14.97 -0.51 -21.73
C GLN A 136 -14.61 0.54 -20.67
N ALA A 137 -15.37 0.61 -19.57
CA ALA A 137 -15.09 1.54 -18.48
C ALA A 137 -13.74 1.25 -17.80
N PHE A 138 -13.43 -0.03 -17.57
CA PHE A 138 -12.17 -0.45 -16.96
C PHE A 138 -10.99 -0.23 -17.92
N GLU A 139 -11.14 -0.63 -19.18
CA GLU A 139 -10.10 -0.47 -20.21
C GLU A 139 -9.81 1.01 -20.51
N ALA A 140 -10.81 1.89 -20.43
CA ALA A 140 -10.62 3.35 -20.55
C ALA A 140 -9.91 3.96 -19.32
N GLY A 141 -10.00 3.33 -18.16
CA GLY A 141 -9.30 3.74 -16.95
C GLY A 141 -7.83 3.33 -16.89
N ILE A 142 -7.36 2.54 -17.87
CA ILE A 142 -5.94 2.15 -17.98
C ILE A 142 -5.17 3.28 -18.66
N ASP A 143 -4.39 4.02 -17.87
CA ASP A 143 -3.57 5.14 -18.36
C ASP A 143 -2.43 4.67 -19.29
N ARG A 144 -1.75 3.58 -18.92
CA ARG A 144 -0.62 3.02 -19.67
C ARG A 144 -0.65 1.50 -19.73
N SER A 145 -0.49 0.95 -20.93
CA SER A 145 -0.44 -0.50 -21.21
C SER A 145 0.98 -1.06 -21.31
N TYR A 146 2.00 -0.22 -21.06
CA TYR A 146 3.41 -0.59 -21.13
C TYR A 146 4.12 -0.32 -19.80
N TYR A 147 5.26 -0.99 -19.60
CA TYR A 147 6.10 -0.81 -18.42
C TYR A 147 6.80 0.55 -18.45
N HIS A 148 6.74 1.27 -17.34
CA HIS A 148 7.51 2.50 -17.13
C HIS A 148 7.94 2.63 -15.67
N VAL A 149 9.09 3.26 -15.43
CA VAL A 149 9.70 3.38 -14.09
C VAL A 149 8.93 4.35 -13.20
N THR A 150 8.28 5.36 -13.77
CA THR A 150 7.44 6.29 -12.97
C THR A 150 6.32 5.51 -12.28
N PRO A 151 5.98 5.86 -11.03
CA PRO A 151 4.95 5.14 -10.31
C PRO A 151 3.60 5.25 -11.03
N VAL A 152 2.82 4.17 -11.00
CA VAL A 152 1.41 4.13 -11.37
C VAL A 152 0.65 5.02 -10.40
N THR A 153 -0.33 5.78 -10.90
CA THR A 153 -1.20 6.59 -10.05
C THR A 153 -2.09 5.69 -9.19
N GLU A 154 -2.45 6.15 -7.98
CA GLU A 154 -3.32 5.38 -7.09
C GLU A 154 -4.68 5.07 -7.73
N ALA A 155 -5.21 6.00 -8.54
CA ALA A 155 -6.44 5.79 -9.29
C ALA A 155 -6.33 4.65 -10.32
N ALA A 156 -5.19 4.55 -11.03
CA ALA A 156 -4.96 3.47 -11.97
C ALA A 156 -4.75 2.11 -11.25
N MET A 157 -4.08 2.09 -10.10
CA MET A 157 -3.99 0.88 -9.25
C MET A 157 -5.37 0.41 -8.78
N LYS A 158 -6.20 1.33 -8.28
CA LYS A 158 -7.59 1.04 -7.88
C LYS A 158 -8.43 0.50 -9.03
N ASN A 159 -8.27 1.06 -10.24
CA ASN A 159 -8.93 0.56 -11.44
C ASN A 159 -8.49 -0.89 -11.77
N TRP A 160 -7.19 -1.18 -11.70
CA TRP A 160 -6.69 -2.55 -11.90
C TRP A 160 -7.28 -3.54 -10.90
N HIS A 161 -7.31 -3.21 -9.61
CA HIS A 161 -7.93 -4.06 -8.60
C HIS A 161 -9.42 -4.29 -8.87
N SER A 162 -10.15 -3.24 -9.19
CA SER A 162 -11.59 -3.33 -9.51
C SER A 162 -11.85 -4.17 -10.76
N TYR A 163 -10.98 -4.08 -11.77
CA TYR A 163 -11.08 -4.88 -12.99
C TYR A 163 -10.76 -6.35 -12.73
N LEU A 164 -9.74 -6.64 -11.91
CA LEU A 164 -9.43 -8.00 -11.47
C LEU A 164 -10.57 -8.60 -10.65
N ASP A 165 -11.17 -7.84 -9.73
CA ASP A 165 -12.34 -8.29 -8.95
C ASP A 165 -13.52 -8.67 -9.87
N PHE A 166 -13.75 -7.87 -10.93
CA PHE A 166 -14.81 -8.11 -11.90
C PHE A 166 -14.59 -9.41 -12.70
N GLU A 167 -13.37 -9.67 -13.19
CA GLU A 167 -13.09 -10.91 -13.92
C GLU A 167 -13.05 -12.14 -13.01
N GLU A 168 -12.54 -11.99 -11.78
CA GLU A 168 -12.59 -13.05 -10.76
C GLU A 168 -14.03 -13.46 -10.43
N ALA A 169 -14.95 -12.49 -10.33
CA ALA A 169 -16.37 -12.74 -10.14
C ALA A 169 -17.03 -13.42 -11.35
N ALA A 170 -16.53 -13.17 -12.57
CA ALA A 170 -17.01 -13.83 -13.78
C ALA A 170 -16.55 -15.30 -13.88
N GLY A 171 -15.48 -15.68 -13.18
CA GLY A 171 -15.02 -17.07 -13.02
C GLY A 171 -14.33 -17.68 -14.25
N ASN A 172 -13.92 -16.86 -15.23
CA ASN A 172 -13.17 -17.35 -16.40
C ASN A 172 -11.66 -17.32 -16.12
N TYR A 173 -11.07 -18.49 -15.85
CA TYR A 173 -9.68 -18.62 -15.42
C TYR A 173 -8.65 -18.14 -16.47
N GLU A 174 -8.81 -18.54 -17.74
CA GLU A 174 -7.88 -18.15 -18.82
C GLU A 174 -7.88 -16.63 -19.04
N ARG A 175 -9.07 -16.02 -18.94
CA ARG A 175 -9.24 -14.58 -19.07
C ARG A 175 -8.62 -13.84 -17.88
N CYS A 176 -8.87 -14.32 -16.65
CA CYS A 176 -8.26 -13.76 -15.45
C CYS A 176 -6.73 -13.83 -15.53
N GLN A 177 -6.18 -14.97 -15.95
CA GLN A 177 -4.73 -15.14 -16.12
C GLN A 177 -4.16 -14.15 -17.14
N THR A 178 -4.80 -14.02 -18.31
CA THR A 178 -4.40 -13.04 -19.32
C THR A 178 -4.46 -11.61 -18.77
N LEU A 179 -5.47 -11.27 -17.98
CA LEU A 179 -5.60 -9.95 -17.36
C LEU A 179 -4.51 -9.70 -16.29
N TYR A 180 -4.19 -10.70 -15.47
CA TYR A 180 -3.08 -10.62 -14.51
C TYR A 180 -1.74 -10.41 -15.21
N GLU A 181 -1.45 -11.17 -16.26
CA GLU A 181 -0.22 -11.00 -17.05
C GLU A 181 -0.17 -9.62 -17.72
N ARG A 182 -1.31 -9.07 -18.20
CA ARG A 182 -1.39 -7.69 -18.71
C ARG A 182 -1.13 -6.65 -17.62
N CYS A 183 -1.72 -6.81 -16.45
CA CYS A 183 -1.54 -5.90 -15.31
C CYS A 183 -0.06 -5.86 -14.87
N LEU A 184 0.61 -7.02 -14.85
CA LEU A 184 2.03 -7.12 -14.52
C LEU A 184 2.94 -6.39 -15.51
N ILE A 185 2.52 -6.12 -16.75
CA ILE A 185 3.32 -5.32 -17.68
C ILE A 185 3.50 -3.90 -17.13
N SER A 186 2.43 -3.22 -16.73
CA SER A 186 2.49 -1.86 -16.20
C SER A 186 2.91 -1.81 -14.72
N CYS A 187 2.57 -2.84 -13.96
CA CYS A 187 2.67 -2.88 -12.50
C CYS A 187 3.72 -3.87 -11.97
N ALA A 188 4.71 -4.24 -12.80
CA ALA A 188 5.73 -5.24 -12.45
C ALA A 188 6.49 -4.97 -11.14
N ASN A 189 6.65 -3.69 -10.76
CA ASN A 189 7.40 -3.29 -9.56
C ASN A 189 6.56 -3.27 -8.27
N TYR A 190 5.27 -3.60 -8.35
CA TYR A 190 4.34 -3.53 -7.23
C TYR A 190 4.09 -4.92 -6.65
N GLU A 191 4.60 -5.17 -5.45
CA GLU A 191 4.45 -6.44 -4.75
C GLU A 191 3.00 -6.84 -4.50
N GLU A 192 2.11 -5.87 -4.28
CA GLU A 192 0.67 -6.09 -4.06
C GLU A 192 0.02 -6.90 -5.20
N ILE A 193 0.32 -6.55 -6.46
CA ILE A 193 -0.26 -7.25 -7.62
C ILE A 193 0.30 -8.67 -7.72
N TRP A 194 1.59 -8.88 -7.42
CA TRP A 194 2.18 -10.22 -7.40
C TRP A 194 1.57 -11.09 -6.32
N LEU A 195 1.45 -10.57 -5.10
CA LEU A 195 0.86 -11.30 -3.97
C LEU A 195 -0.60 -11.66 -4.24
N ARG A 196 -1.37 -10.73 -4.80
CA ARG A 196 -2.74 -10.98 -5.23
C ARG A 196 -2.81 -12.06 -6.30
N TYR A 197 -1.96 -11.99 -7.32
CA TYR A 197 -1.92 -12.98 -8.40
C TYR A 197 -1.57 -14.38 -7.88
N VAL A 198 -0.59 -14.48 -6.97
CA VAL A 198 -0.28 -15.75 -6.30
C VAL A 198 -1.48 -16.26 -5.53
N SER A 199 -2.11 -15.44 -4.67
CA SER A 199 -3.24 -15.88 -3.84
C SER A 199 -4.42 -16.38 -4.68
N TRP A 200 -4.70 -15.72 -5.80
CA TRP A 200 -5.70 -16.17 -6.75
C TRP A 200 -5.29 -17.51 -7.41
N ASN A 201 -4.06 -17.59 -7.91
CA ASN A 201 -3.58 -18.75 -8.64
C ASN A 201 -3.42 -19.98 -7.73
N GLU A 202 -3.09 -19.79 -6.46
CA GLU A 202 -3.07 -20.83 -5.43
C GLU A 202 -4.46 -21.46 -5.25
N LYS A 203 -5.52 -20.64 -5.22
CA LYS A 203 -6.91 -21.12 -5.09
C LYS A 203 -7.38 -21.90 -6.32
N VAL A 204 -6.96 -21.49 -7.51
CA VAL A 204 -7.45 -22.06 -8.78
C VAL A 204 -6.62 -23.24 -9.26
N HIS A 205 -5.30 -23.06 -9.33
CA HIS A 205 -4.36 -23.99 -9.98
C HIS A 205 -3.42 -24.69 -8.98
N GLY A 206 -3.47 -24.33 -7.70
CA GLY A 206 -2.72 -24.95 -6.62
C GLY A 206 -1.25 -24.49 -6.52
N PHE A 207 -0.49 -25.21 -5.69
CA PHE A 207 0.85 -24.82 -5.26
C PHE A 207 1.86 -24.58 -6.39
N ASN A 208 1.96 -25.51 -7.35
CA ASN A 208 3.03 -25.47 -8.36
C ASN A 208 2.94 -24.22 -9.26
N ALA A 209 1.71 -23.80 -9.57
CA ALA A 209 1.49 -22.64 -10.40
C ALA A 209 1.81 -21.34 -9.62
N ALA A 210 1.43 -21.28 -8.33
CA ALA A 210 1.79 -20.18 -7.44
C ALA A 210 3.32 -20.08 -7.20
N ASP A 211 4.00 -21.22 -7.02
CA ASP A 211 5.47 -21.29 -6.88
C ASP A 211 6.18 -20.69 -8.12
N ALA A 212 5.70 -21.01 -9.33
CA ALA A 212 6.26 -20.45 -10.55
C ALA A 212 6.12 -18.92 -10.63
N ILE A 213 4.98 -18.37 -10.18
CA ILE A 213 4.77 -16.91 -10.14
C ILE A 213 5.70 -16.25 -9.12
N PHE A 214 5.83 -16.82 -7.92
CA PHE A 214 6.76 -16.30 -6.90
C PHE A 214 8.21 -16.35 -7.37
N GLN A 215 8.63 -17.45 -7.97
CA GLN A 215 9.98 -17.57 -8.53
C GLN A 215 10.21 -16.50 -9.59
N ARG A 216 9.23 -16.23 -10.46
CA ARG A 216 9.32 -15.16 -11.46
C ARG A 216 9.42 -13.77 -10.81
N ALA A 217 8.60 -13.51 -9.78
CA ALA A 217 8.62 -12.25 -9.04
C ALA A 217 10.00 -12.00 -8.42
N VAL A 218 10.53 -12.99 -7.71
CA VAL A 218 11.80 -12.93 -6.98
C VAL A 218 13.01 -12.87 -7.92
N THR A 219 13.03 -13.67 -8.99
CA THR A 219 14.21 -13.80 -9.85
C THR A 219 14.31 -12.74 -10.94
N ILE A 220 13.19 -12.17 -11.40
CA ILE A 220 13.19 -11.25 -12.55
C ILE A 220 12.95 -9.81 -12.10
N PHE A 221 11.85 -9.56 -11.38
CA PHE A 221 11.33 -8.20 -11.18
C PHE A 221 11.70 -7.60 -9.82
N LEU A 222 11.39 -8.28 -8.73
CA LEU A 222 11.48 -7.76 -7.35
C LEU A 222 12.73 -8.27 -6.61
N LYS A 223 13.87 -8.36 -7.32
CA LYS A 223 15.12 -8.97 -6.83
C LYS A 223 15.61 -8.41 -5.49
N TYR A 224 15.43 -7.12 -5.26
CA TYR A 224 15.97 -6.39 -4.10
C TYR A 224 14.93 -6.04 -3.03
N ARG A 225 13.68 -6.47 -3.21
CA ARG A 225 12.59 -6.17 -2.25
C ARG A 225 12.48 -7.31 -1.27
N ALA A 226 12.81 -7.10 0.01
CA ALA A 226 12.79 -8.18 1.00
C ALA A 226 11.37 -8.71 1.28
N SER A 227 10.34 -7.84 1.26
CA SER A 227 8.95 -8.20 1.60
C SER A 227 8.42 -9.38 0.80
N ILE A 228 8.66 -9.43 -0.51
CA ILE A 228 8.19 -10.53 -1.36
C ILE A 228 8.83 -11.87 -1.00
N TYR A 229 10.09 -11.87 -0.55
CA TYR A 229 10.76 -13.10 -0.12
C TYR A 229 10.22 -13.59 1.22
N LEU A 230 9.85 -12.68 2.12
CA LEU A 230 9.25 -13.03 3.41
C LEU A 230 7.89 -13.70 3.21
N GLU A 231 7.06 -13.14 2.33
CA GLU A 231 5.78 -13.72 1.95
C GLU A 231 5.95 -15.05 1.18
N TYR A 232 6.91 -15.13 0.26
CA TYR A 232 7.22 -16.38 -0.43
C TYR A 232 7.68 -17.48 0.54
N ALA A 233 8.50 -17.14 1.52
CA ALA A 233 8.94 -18.08 2.53
C ALA A 233 7.78 -18.54 3.44
N ALA A 234 6.87 -17.63 3.81
CA ALA A 234 5.64 -17.98 4.54
C ALA A 234 4.73 -18.91 3.70
N PHE A 235 4.59 -18.65 2.40
CA PHE A 235 3.86 -19.52 1.47
C PHE A 235 4.48 -20.92 1.37
N LEU A 236 5.81 -21.02 1.28
CA LEU A 236 6.51 -22.30 1.26
C LEU A 236 6.35 -23.08 2.57
N GLU A 237 6.37 -22.38 3.70
CA GLU A 237 6.11 -22.99 5.01
C GLU A 237 4.68 -23.50 5.13
N ALA A 238 3.68 -22.75 4.64
CA ALA A 238 2.28 -23.18 4.64
C ALA A 238 2.04 -24.46 3.82
N HIS A 239 2.92 -24.77 2.86
CA HIS A 239 2.89 -25.97 2.03
C HIS A 239 3.92 -27.04 2.44
N ASP A 240 4.43 -26.98 3.67
CA ASP A 240 5.40 -27.91 4.25
C ASP A 240 6.73 -28.04 3.48
N LYS A 241 7.11 -27.04 2.69
CA LYS A 241 8.39 -26.99 1.94
C LYS A 241 9.50 -26.32 2.76
N LEU A 242 9.80 -26.90 3.92
CA LEU A 242 10.69 -26.33 4.94
C LEU A 242 12.09 -26.00 4.42
N GLN A 243 12.72 -26.88 3.62
CA GLN A 243 14.09 -26.63 3.12
C GLN A 243 14.12 -25.44 2.16
N LYS A 244 13.16 -25.36 1.23
CA LYS A 244 13.06 -24.23 0.30
C LYS A 244 12.77 -22.92 1.06
N ALA A 245 11.92 -22.98 2.09
CA ALA A 245 11.62 -21.82 2.93
C ALA A 245 12.88 -21.32 3.66
N GLN A 246 13.68 -22.24 4.23
CA GLN A 246 14.96 -21.91 4.85
C GLN A 246 15.92 -21.26 3.85
N ASP A 247 16.09 -21.84 2.65
CA ASP A 247 16.97 -21.29 1.63
C ASP A 247 16.52 -19.88 1.20
N THR A 248 15.21 -19.64 1.09
CA THR A 248 14.64 -18.32 0.78
C THR A 248 14.94 -17.31 1.89
N TYR A 249 14.74 -17.68 3.16
CA TYR A 249 15.10 -16.81 4.29
C TYR A 249 16.59 -16.53 4.36
N MET A 250 17.45 -17.52 4.11
CA MET A 250 18.90 -17.33 4.08
C MET A 250 19.32 -16.34 2.98
N LYS A 251 18.72 -16.41 1.79
CA LYS A 251 18.96 -15.43 0.71
C LYS A 251 18.57 -14.02 1.11
N VAL A 252 17.48 -13.83 1.87
CA VAL A 252 17.10 -12.51 2.38
C VAL A 252 18.17 -11.96 3.31
N LEU A 253 18.66 -12.80 4.22
CA LEU A 253 19.64 -12.43 5.24
C LEU A 253 21.06 -12.23 4.67
N SER A 254 21.42 -12.89 3.55
CA SER A 254 22.75 -12.77 2.95
C SER A 254 22.83 -11.69 1.86
N ASP A 255 21.88 -11.70 0.90
CA ASP A 255 22.07 -11.02 -0.38
C ASP A 255 21.13 -9.81 -0.54
N VAL A 256 19.90 -9.90 -0.01
CA VAL A 256 18.85 -8.90 -0.28
C VAL A 256 18.86 -7.78 0.74
N ALA A 257 18.75 -8.11 2.03
CA ALA A 257 18.65 -7.13 3.10
C ALA A 257 19.22 -7.64 4.43
N PRO A 258 20.56 -7.67 4.59
CA PRO A 258 21.21 -8.18 5.81
C PRO A 258 20.92 -7.39 7.09
N LYS A 259 20.42 -6.15 6.97
CA LYS A 259 20.12 -5.26 8.09
C LYS A 259 18.64 -5.23 8.47
N LEU A 260 17.77 -5.91 7.73
CA LEU A 260 16.33 -5.85 7.96
C LEU A 260 15.95 -6.69 9.20
N ALA A 261 15.49 -6.04 10.28
CA ALA A 261 15.03 -6.71 11.49
C ALA A 261 13.88 -7.69 11.24
N GLU A 262 12.94 -7.32 10.38
CA GLU A 262 11.81 -8.19 10.03
C GLU A 262 12.30 -9.52 9.49
N GLY A 263 13.34 -9.53 8.63
CA GLY A 263 13.92 -10.76 8.10
C GLY A 263 14.42 -11.70 9.20
N PHE A 264 15.14 -11.17 10.19
CA PHE A 264 15.58 -11.96 11.34
C PHE A 264 14.41 -12.47 12.18
N LEU A 265 13.40 -11.64 12.43
CA LEU A 265 12.20 -12.03 13.18
C LEU A 265 11.42 -13.14 12.48
N HIS A 266 11.18 -13.01 11.17
CA HIS A 266 10.46 -14.01 10.39
C HIS A 266 11.21 -15.34 10.39
N TYR A 267 12.54 -15.31 10.24
CA TYR A 267 13.35 -16.52 10.28
C TYR A 267 13.37 -17.17 11.68
N CYS A 268 13.49 -16.39 12.75
CA CYS A 268 13.41 -16.93 14.12
C CYS A 268 12.02 -17.49 14.43
N ASN A 269 10.96 -16.85 13.91
CA ASN A 269 9.59 -17.35 14.01
C ASN A 269 9.38 -18.64 13.23
N PHE A 270 10.06 -18.82 12.09
CA PHE A 270 10.08 -20.04 11.31
C PHE A 270 10.75 -21.19 12.08
N GLU A 271 11.97 -20.98 12.60
CA GLU A 271 12.67 -22.02 13.39
C GLU A 271 11.91 -22.37 14.68
N ARG A 272 11.25 -21.38 15.29
CA ARG A 272 10.32 -21.61 16.40
C ARG A 272 9.17 -22.53 16.01
N ARG A 273 8.51 -22.31 14.86
CA ARG A 273 7.40 -23.16 14.40
C ARG A 273 7.87 -24.58 14.07
N ARG A 274 9.12 -24.71 13.62
CA ARG A 274 9.80 -26.00 13.40
C ARG A 274 10.20 -26.70 14.71
N GLY A 275 10.25 -25.98 15.84
CA GLY A 275 10.57 -26.50 17.17
C GLY A 275 12.05 -26.42 17.55
N ASP A 276 12.89 -25.78 16.74
CA ASP A 276 14.32 -25.63 17.02
C ASP A 276 14.59 -24.31 17.76
N VAL A 277 14.43 -24.37 19.08
CA VAL A 277 14.58 -23.21 19.97
C VAL A 277 16.04 -22.76 20.09
N GLU A 278 16.99 -23.69 19.99
CA GLU A 278 18.42 -23.38 20.15
C GLU A 278 18.96 -22.65 18.93
N THR A 279 18.63 -23.07 17.71
CA THR A 279 19.02 -22.31 16.52
C THR A 279 18.36 -20.93 16.52
N ALA A 280 17.10 -20.80 16.92
CA ALA A 280 16.45 -19.49 17.05
C ALA A 280 17.23 -18.54 17.99
N LYS A 281 17.70 -19.01 19.15
CA LYS A 281 18.55 -18.20 20.06
C LYS A 281 19.82 -17.73 19.37
N THR A 282 20.54 -18.62 18.69
CA THR A 282 21.78 -18.26 17.99
C THR A 282 21.55 -17.21 16.90
N TRP A 283 20.41 -17.28 16.21
CA TRP A 283 20.07 -16.33 15.16
C TRP A 283 19.62 -14.97 15.70
N TYR A 284 18.95 -14.92 16.85
CA TYR A 284 18.73 -13.66 17.55
C TYR A 284 20.05 -13.00 17.97
N GLU A 285 20.99 -13.76 18.53
CA GLU A 285 22.30 -13.21 18.90
C GLU A 285 23.09 -12.75 17.65
N ARG A 286 23.02 -13.50 16.56
CA ARG A 286 23.62 -13.10 15.28
C ARG A 286 22.97 -11.85 14.70
N GLY A 287 21.64 -11.71 14.80
CA GLY A 287 20.91 -10.51 14.38
C GLY A 287 21.31 -9.29 15.20
N MET A 288 21.48 -9.44 16.51
CA MET A 288 21.98 -8.38 17.39
C MET A 288 23.40 -7.94 17.00
N VAL A 289 24.29 -8.87 16.64
CA VAL A 289 25.65 -8.53 16.17
C VAL A 289 25.62 -7.87 14.79
N ALA A 290 24.76 -8.33 13.88
CA ALA A 290 24.66 -7.77 12.53
C ALA A 290 24.14 -6.32 12.51
N VAL A 291 23.29 -5.97 13.49
CA VAL A 291 22.60 -4.67 13.56
C VAL A 291 23.19 -3.77 14.66
N ASP A 292 24.41 -4.02 15.11
CA ASP A 292 25.04 -3.29 16.22
C ASP A 292 25.17 -1.77 15.96
N ASN A 293 25.14 -1.33 14.70
CA ASN A 293 25.25 0.08 14.32
C ASN A 293 23.91 0.85 14.33
N GLU A 294 22.76 0.18 14.38
CA GLU A 294 21.42 0.82 14.31
C GLU A 294 20.65 0.61 15.62
N VAL A 295 20.66 1.63 16.48
CA VAL A 295 20.19 1.58 17.87
C VAL A 295 18.71 1.16 17.99
N GLU A 296 17.83 1.70 17.15
CA GLU A 296 16.39 1.38 17.19
C GLU A 296 16.09 -0.04 16.74
N VAL A 297 16.75 -0.49 15.67
CA VAL A 297 16.58 -1.83 15.11
C VAL A 297 17.16 -2.88 16.05
N TYR A 298 18.30 -2.56 16.68
CA TYR A 298 18.89 -3.36 17.76
C TYR A 298 17.95 -3.49 18.96
N ALA A 299 17.32 -2.38 19.38
CA ALA A 299 16.34 -2.38 20.48
C ALA A 299 15.12 -3.26 20.14
N TYR A 300 14.65 -3.23 18.90
CA TYR A 300 13.52 -4.04 18.44
C TYR A 300 13.85 -5.55 18.41
N ILE A 301 15.01 -5.93 17.88
CA ILE A 301 15.46 -7.34 17.88
C ILE A 301 15.67 -7.83 19.32
N SER A 302 16.29 -7.02 20.18
CA SER A 302 16.52 -7.35 21.60
C SER A 302 15.20 -7.57 22.35
N THR A 303 14.23 -6.69 22.11
CA THR A 303 12.88 -6.81 22.70
C THR A 303 12.19 -8.09 22.23
N SER A 304 12.29 -8.40 20.94
CA SER A 304 11.71 -9.62 20.36
C SER A 304 12.37 -10.88 20.91
N TYR A 305 13.70 -10.87 21.07
CA TYR A 305 14.44 -11.99 21.66
C TYR A 305 14.06 -12.21 23.13
N ALA A 306 13.99 -11.15 23.92
CA ALA A 306 13.58 -11.25 25.31
C ALA A 306 12.11 -11.71 25.46
N THR A 307 11.22 -11.25 24.58
CA THR A 307 9.83 -11.72 24.53
C THR A 307 9.75 -13.20 24.16
N PHE A 308 10.58 -13.66 23.23
CA PHE A 308 10.70 -15.07 22.86
C PHE A 308 11.16 -15.93 24.03
N LEU A 309 12.24 -15.54 24.71
CA LEU A 309 12.75 -16.24 25.89
C LEU A 309 11.71 -16.30 27.01
N HIS A 310 10.98 -15.21 27.23
CA HIS A 310 9.95 -15.14 28.25
C HIS A 310 8.72 -16.00 27.94
N LYS A 311 8.09 -15.78 26.79
CA LYS A 311 6.79 -16.40 26.48
C LYS A 311 6.90 -17.86 26.07
N ILE A 312 8.05 -18.28 25.55
CA ILE A 312 8.19 -19.59 24.88
C ILE A 312 9.12 -20.51 25.66
N VAL A 313 10.29 -19.99 26.07
CA VAL A 313 11.26 -20.77 26.86
C VAL A 313 10.92 -20.73 28.35
N GLY A 314 10.26 -19.67 28.82
CA GLY A 314 9.96 -19.46 30.24
C GLY A 314 11.19 -19.03 31.07
N ASP A 315 12.33 -18.77 30.43
CA ASP A 315 13.56 -18.35 31.11
C ASP A 315 13.59 -16.83 31.28
N VAL A 316 13.11 -16.41 32.44
CA VAL A 316 13.04 -15.01 32.84
C VAL A 316 14.43 -14.43 33.14
N ALA A 317 15.37 -15.24 33.63
CA ALA A 317 16.71 -14.77 33.97
C ALA A 317 17.52 -14.47 32.70
N ALA A 318 17.43 -15.34 31.69
CA ALA A 318 18.07 -15.11 30.41
C ALA A 318 17.49 -13.87 29.68
N ALA A 319 16.17 -13.68 29.73
CA ALA A 319 15.53 -12.50 29.14
C ALA A 319 16.03 -11.18 29.78
N ARG A 320 16.19 -11.15 31.11
CA ARG A 320 16.80 -10.00 31.81
C ARG A 320 18.25 -9.77 31.40
N ALA A 321 19.05 -10.84 31.33
CA ALA A 321 20.45 -10.74 30.92
C ALA A 321 20.59 -10.20 29.47
N VAL A 322 19.63 -10.47 28.59
CA VAL A 322 19.59 -9.88 27.24
C VAL A 322 19.33 -8.38 27.31
N PHE A 323 18.34 -7.93 28.08
CA PHE A 323 18.06 -6.50 28.24
C PHE A 323 19.21 -5.75 28.91
N GLU A 324 19.82 -6.31 29.96
CA GLU A 324 20.97 -5.68 30.63
C GLU A 324 22.17 -5.57 29.67
N ARG A 325 22.45 -6.59 28.85
CA ARG A 325 23.47 -6.53 27.79
C ARG A 325 23.15 -5.47 26.74
N ALA A 326 21.88 -5.38 26.33
CA ALA A 326 21.43 -4.43 25.32
C ALA A 326 21.57 -2.98 25.82
N VAL A 327 21.17 -2.72 27.06
CA VAL A 327 21.26 -1.41 27.72
C VAL A 327 22.70 -0.95 27.92
N GLN A 328 23.61 -1.87 28.26
CA GLN A 328 25.03 -1.55 28.41
C GLN A 328 25.69 -1.12 27.09
N LYS A 329 25.23 -1.66 25.96
CA LYS A 329 25.77 -1.34 24.64
C LYS A 329 25.14 -0.09 24.04
N HIS A 330 23.82 0.05 24.17
CA HIS A 330 23.02 1.08 23.52
C HIS A 330 22.10 1.74 24.56
N SER A 331 22.67 2.62 25.39
CA SER A 331 21.92 3.36 26.42
C SER A 331 21.08 4.52 25.84
N ASP A 332 21.25 4.80 24.55
CA ASP A 332 20.70 5.94 23.83
C ASP A 332 19.22 5.77 23.44
N SER A 333 18.69 4.54 23.37
CA SER A 333 17.32 4.29 22.87
C SER A 333 16.28 4.23 23.99
N VAL A 334 15.33 5.15 23.96
CA VAL A 334 14.14 5.15 24.84
C VAL A 334 13.30 3.90 24.66
N LEU A 335 13.16 3.41 23.43
CA LEU A 335 12.34 2.23 23.12
C LEU A 335 12.86 0.98 23.87
N LEU A 336 14.18 0.84 24.00
CA LEU A 336 14.78 -0.26 24.76
C LEU A 336 14.40 -0.20 26.24
N TRP A 337 14.49 0.99 26.84
CA TRP A 337 14.14 1.21 28.25
C TRP A 337 12.65 0.99 28.51
N LEU A 338 11.78 1.53 27.64
CA LEU A 338 10.34 1.31 27.73
C LEU A 338 9.98 -0.18 27.60
N ASN A 339 10.61 -0.89 26.67
CA ASN A 339 10.39 -2.32 26.50
C ASN A 339 10.91 -3.14 27.68
N PHE A 340 12.03 -2.74 28.30
CA PHE A 340 12.54 -3.39 29.49
C PHE A 340 11.61 -3.17 30.70
N ILE A 341 11.08 -1.95 30.86
CA ILE A 341 10.06 -1.63 31.87
C ILE A 341 8.78 -2.45 31.63
N ASN A 342 8.26 -2.47 30.41
CA ASN A 342 7.07 -3.26 30.05
C ASN A 342 7.28 -4.76 30.28
N PHE A 343 8.49 -5.26 30.01
CA PHE A 343 8.86 -6.63 30.31
C PHE A 343 8.80 -6.90 31.82
N GLU A 344 9.43 -6.06 32.63
CA GLU A 344 9.43 -6.21 34.08
C GLU A 344 8.01 -6.12 34.67
N LEU A 345 7.19 -5.17 34.19
CA LEU A 345 5.76 -5.06 34.51
C LEU A 345 4.98 -6.33 34.15
N GLY A 346 5.30 -6.97 33.03
CA GLY A 346 4.69 -8.21 32.57
C GLY A 346 5.03 -9.45 33.42
N MET A 347 6.06 -9.39 34.27
CA MET A 347 6.54 -10.56 35.02
C MET A 347 5.68 -10.97 36.21
N GLY A 348 4.61 -10.23 36.55
CA GLY A 348 3.56 -10.69 37.47
C GLY A 348 4.06 -11.26 38.81
N GLY A 349 5.16 -10.74 39.34
CA GLY A 349 5.74 -11.16 40.61
C GLY A 349 4.98 -10.58 41.81
N LYS A 350 5.34 -11.02 43.04
CA LYS A 350 4.88 -10.35 44.26
C LYS A 350 5.17 -8.85 44.14
N ASN A 351 4.18 -7.99 44.41
CA ASN A 351 4.27 -6.54 44.21
C ASN A 351 5.58 -5.94 44.77
N ALA A 352 6.06 -6.42 45.92
CA ALA A 352 7.30 -5.92 46.53
C ALA A 352 8.58 -6.20 45.70
N ASP A 353 8.68 -7.38 45.06
CA ASP A 353 9.83 -7.75 44.23
C ASP A 353 9.75 -7.06 42.87
N LEU A 354 8.54 -6.95 42.31
CA LEU A 354 8.24 -6.24 41.08
C LEU A 354 8.59 -4.75 41.20
N VAL A 355 8.13 -4.09 42.26
CA VAL A 355 8.37 -2.65 42.48
C VAL A 355 9.86 -2.38 42.69
N SER A 356 10.56 -3.27 43.39
CA SER A 356 12.01 -3.13 43.61
C SER A 356 12.81 -3.33 42.32
N GLN A 357 12.38 -4.27 41.46
CA GLN A 357 13.04 -4.54 40.18
C GLN A 357 12.77 -3.43 39.16
N VAL A 358 11.53 -3.00 39.01
CA VAL A 358 11.15 -1.90 38.12
C VAL A 358 11.81 -0.59 38.59
N ALA A 359 11.86 -0.32 39.90
CA ALA A 359 12.56 0.83 40.44
C ALA A 359 14.06 0.81 40.11
N ARG A 360 14.72 -0.35 40.19
CA ARG A 360 16.12 -0.50 39.77
C ARG A 360 16.31 -0.16 38.29
N VAL A 361 15.41 -0.60 37.41
CA VAL A 361 15.47 -0.30 35.97
C VAL A 361 15.31 1.20 35.72
N TYR A 362 14.35 1.84 36.39
CA TYR A 362 14.19 3.29 36.31
C TYR A 362 15.41 4.04 36.85
N GLU A 363 15.99 3.62 37.98
CA GLU A 363 17.19 4.23 38.53
C GLU A 363 18.38 4.11 37.56
N LEU A 364 18.57 2.95 36.92
CA LEU A 364 19.60 2.74 35.89
C LEU A 364 19.37 3.61 34.64
N ALA A 365 18.11 3.77 34.20
CA ALA A 365 17.77 4.64 33.07
C ALA A 365 18.05 6.12 33.35
N LEU A 366 18.01 6.51 34.63
CA LEU A 366 18.15 7.89 35.10
C LEU A 366 19.59 8.25 35.50
N GLU A 367 20.53 7.30 35.47
CA GLU A 367 21.95 7.58 35.69
C GLU A 367 22.52 8.51 34.61
N ASP A 368 23.46 9.38 35.01
CA ASP A 368 24.12 10.36 34.13
C ASP A 368 24.96 9.71 33.01
N SER A 369 25.16 8.39 33.07
CA SER A 369 25.85 7.54 32.09
C SER A 369 25.01 7.19 30.85
N SER A 370 23.69 7.43 30.88
CA SER A 370 22.78 7.11 29.77
C SER A 370 22.55 8.33 28.87
N ASN A 371 22.75 8.21 27.55
CA ASN A 371 22.64 9.34 26.61
C ASN A 371 21.20 9.66 26.15
N LEU A 372 20.19 9.46 27.00
CA LEU A 372 18.82 9.87 26.67
C LEU A 372 18.71 11.40 26.60
N SER A 373 17.85 11.90 25.71
CA SER A 373 17.49 13.31 25.66
C SER A 373 16.90 13.78 26.99
N MET A 374 17.09 15.06 27.30
CA MET A 374 16.56 15.66 28.54
C MET A 374 15.04 15.57 28.61
N ASP A 375 14.34 15.60 27.47
CA ASP A 375 12.88 15.48 27.42
C ASP A 375 12.42 14.03 27.63
N GLU A 376 13.20 13.07 27.17
CA GLU A 376 12.93 11.63 27.33
C GLU A 376 13.19 11.19 28.77
N LYS A 377 14.27 11.68 29.40
CA LYS A 377 14.52 11.47 30.83
C LYS A 377 13.40 12.05 31.70
N ASN A 378 12.82 13.19 31.29
CA ASN A 378 11.67 13.77 31.98
C ASN A 378 10.42 12.87 31.90
N ASP A 379 10.20 12.20 30.78
CA ASP A 379 9.09 11.24 30.62
C ASP A 379 9.30 9.97 31.43
N VAL A 380 10.52 9.44 31.44
CA VAL A 380 10.90 8.29 32.26
C VAL A 380 10.71 8.60 33.75
N TRP A 381 11.09 9.80 34.20
CA TRP A 381 10.79 10.30 35.55
C TRP A 381 9.29 10.36 35.84
N PHE A 382 8.49 10.83 34.89
CA PHE A 382 7.04 10.89 35.03
C PHE A 382 6.43 9.49 35.19
N GLN A 383 6.80 8.56 34.31
CA GLN A 383 6.33 7.17 34.38
C GLN A 383 6.79 6.47 35.67
N TYR A 384 8.00 6.75 36.15
CA TYR A 384 8.50 6.17 37.39
C TYR A 384 7.67 6.61 38.61
N VAL A 385 7.34 7.90 38.68
CA VAL A 385 6.52 8.45 39.77
C VAL A 385 5.08 7.91 39.70
N GLU A 386 4.49 7.83 38.50
CA GLU A 386 3.17 7.22 38.31
C GLU A 386 3.16 5.72 38.69
N PHE A 387 4.19 4.97 38.30
CA PHE A 387 4.34 3.57 38.67
C PHE A 387 4.41 3.39 40.19
N LEU A 388 5.24 4.18 40.88
CA LEU A 388 5.34 4.13 42.34
C LEU A 388 4.05 4.56 43.05
N GLU A 389 3.26 5.46 42.45
CA GLU A 389 1.95 5.86 42.98
C GLU A 389 0.89 4.76 42.83
N ASN A 390 0.91 4.04 41.70
CA ASN A 390 -0.07 3.00 41.42
C ASN A 390 0.26 1.65 42.09
N TYR A 391 1.55 1.30 42.18
CA TYR A 391 2.00 -0.04 42.64
C TYR A 391 2.80 -0.02 43.95
N GLY A 392 3.16 1.15 44.48
CA GLY A 392 4.02 1.25 45.67
C GLY A 392 3.28 1.04 46.99
N ASP A 393 3.79 0.12 47.81
CA ASP A 393 3.25 -0.15 49.16
C ASP A 393 3.58 0.95 50.19
N ASN A 394 4.55 1.84 49.90
CA ASN A 394 5.04 2.85 50.85
C ASN A 394 5.15 4.26 50.24
N ILE A 395 4.33 5.19 50.75
CA ILE A 395 4.28 6.60 50.37
C ILE A 395 5.61 7.35 50.60
N ALA A 396 6.48 6.88 51.50
CA ALA A 396 7.79 7.47 51.74
C ALA A 396 8.71 7.34 50.51
N LYS A 397 8.67 6.20 49.81
CA LYS A 397 9.46 5.97 48.58
C LYS A 397 8.99 6.87 47.43
N VAL A 398 7.67 7.09 47.33
CA VAL A 398 7.07 8.03 46.36
C VAL A 398 7.54 9.47 46.63
N ARG A 399 7.58 9.89 47.90
CA ARG A 399 8.08 11.23 48.28
C ARG A 399 9.57 11.41 47.98
N GLU A 400 10.37 10.38 48.22
CA GLU A 400 11.80 10.38 47.91
C GLU A 400 12.02 10.48 46.39
N ALA A 401 11.33 9.67 45.58
CA ALA A 401 11.41 9.73 44.12
C ALA A 401 11.00 11.10 43.56
N ARG A 402 9.90 11.69 44.06
CA ARG A 402 9.47 13.05 43.70
C ARG A 402 10.49 14.12 44.12
N SER A 403 11.18 13.94 45.25
CA SER A 403 12.25 14.85 45.66
C SER A 403 13.46 14.76 44.73
N LYS A 404 13.83 13.55 44.30
CA LYS A 404 14.91 13.31 43.32
C LYS A 404 14.56 13.90 41.95
N GLU A 405 13.33 13.71 41.47
CA GLU A 405 12.81 14.32 40.23
C GLU A 405 12.92 15.85 40.28
N MET A 406 12.48 16.47 41.38
CA MET A 406 12.52 17.93 41.55
C MET A 406 13.94 18.49 41.61
N ALA A 407 14.87 17.78 42.25
CA ALA A 407 16.28 18.14 42.28
C ALA A 407 16.92 18.05 40.88
N TRP A 408 16.59 17.01 40.12
CA TRP A 408 17.06 16.82 38.75
C TRP A 408 16.52 17.90 37.80
N LYS A 409 15.21 18.20 37.85
CA LYS A 409 14.57 19.28 37.06
C LYS A 409 15.17 20.66 37.37
N LEU A 410 15.53 20.90 38.63
CA LEU A 410 16.17 22.15 39.06
C LEU A 410 17.60 22.27 38.51
N LYS A 411 18.36 21.16 38.47
CA LYS A 411 19.72 21.11 37.91
C LYS A 411 19.72 21.35 36.39
N ASN A 412 18.69 20.87 35.69
CA ASN A 412 18.65 20.86 34.23
C ASN A 412 17.74 21.95 33.62
N SER A 413 17.26 22.90 34.44
CA SER A 413 16.40 24.02 34.01
C SER A 413 15.14 23.62 33.22
N GLN A 414 14.60 22.44 33.52
CA GLN A 414 13.39 21.91 32.86
C GLN A 414 12.12 22.44 33.53
N SER A 415 11.02 22.53 32.76
CA SER A 415 9.79 23.12 33.27
C SER A 415 9.19 22.29 34.42
N ARG A 416 8.72 22.96 35.47
CA ARG A 416 8.01 22.31 36.60
C ARG A 416 6.62 21.81 36.22
N ASN A 417 6.14 22.10 35.01
CA ASN A 417 4.79 21.76 34.60
C ASN A 417 4.76 20.29 34.19
N ARG A 418 3.79 19.56 34.72
CA ARG A 418 3.47 18.19 34.32
C ARG A 418 2.64 18.27 33.05
N THR A 419 3.23 17.94 31.90
CA THR A 419 2.46 17.61 30.70
C THR A 419 2.30 16.09 30.73
N ILE A 420 1.08 15.59 30.99
CA ILE A 420 0.83 14.14 30.99
C ILE A 420 0.85 13.71 29.54
N LYS A 421 1.82 12.87 29.16
CA LYS A 421 1.85 12.24 27.84
C LYS A 421 1.01 10.98 27.90
N VAL A 422 -0.19 11.02 27.34
CA VAL A 422 -1.00 9.81 27.16
C VAL A 422 -0.40 9.02 26.00
N LEU A 423 0.24 7.90 26.29
CA LEU A 423 0.72 6.96 25.28
C LEU A 423 -0.49 6.22 24.68
N SER A 424 -1.11 6.78 23.66
CA SER A 424 -2.09 6.05 22.86
C SER A 424 -1.38 5.28 21.75
N PHE A 425 -1.33 3.96 21.86
CA PHE A 425 -0.99 3.09 20.74
C PHE A 425 -2.23 3.02 19.83
N GLN A 426 -2.31 3.87 18.81
CA GLN A 426 -3.32 3.71 17.75
C GLN A 426 -2.75 2.75 16.70
N PRO A 427 -3.36 1.57 16.49
CA PRO A 427 -3.04 0.74 15.34
C PRO A 427 -3.72 1.37 14.12
N GLY A 428 -3.02 2.27 13.44
CA GLY A 428 -3.42 2.81 12.14
C GLY A 428 -2.82 1.95 11.03
N TRP A 429 -3.67 1.32 10.23
CA TRP A 429 -3.28 0.83 8.92
C TRP A 429 -2.90 2.01 8.01
N GLU A 430 -1.94 1.76 7.12
CA GLU A 430 -1.40 2.64 6.06
C GLU A 430 -0.38 3.72 6.49
N GLY A 431 0.89 3.44 6.20
CA GLY A 431 1.70 4.37 5.41
C GLY A 431 2.49 5.49 6.09
N GLU A 432 2.42 5.70 7.41
CA GLU A 432 3.28 6.65 8.10
C GLU A 432 4.20 5.97 9.12
N SER A 433 5.49 5.91 8.78
CA SER A 433 6.54 5.60 9.75
C SER A 433 6.76 6.79 10.68
N SER A 434 6.68 6.52 11.98
CA SER A 434 7.23 7.31 13.09
C SER A 434 6.54 8.63 13.43
N GLY A 435 5.99 8.66 14.66
CA GLY A 435 5.54 9.87 15.30
C GLY A 435 5.37 9.66 16.80
N TYR A 436 6.47 9.65 17.54
CA TYR A 436 6.43 9.99 18.95
C TYR A 436 5.79 11.39 19.06
N ASN A 437 4.53 11.46 19.51
CA ASN A 437 3.83 12.73 19.70
C ASN A 437 3.73 13.01 21.20
N SER A 438 4.55 13.95 21.65
CA SER A 438 4.71 14.34 23.06
C SER A 438 3.67 15.34 23.57
N ASN A 439 2.68 15.72 22.75
CA ASN A 439 1.78 16.82 23.08
C ASN A 439 0.31 16.39 23.03
N VAL A 440 -0.22 15.99 24.19
CA VAL A 440 -1.65 16.11 24.50
C VAL A 440 -1.77 16.74 25.88
N ASP A 441 -2.19 18.00 25.94
CA ASP A 441 -2.51 18.67 27.20
C ASP A 441 -3.80 18.07 27.79
N PRO A 442 -3.76 17.38 28.95
CA PRO A 442 -4.97 17.02 29.64
C PRO A 442 -5.46 18.26 30.37
N GLY A 443 -6.60 18.78 29.92
CA GLY A 443 -7.60 19.40 30.79
C GLY A 443 -7.11 20.54 31.69
N THR A 444 -7.26 21.76 31.18
CA THR A 444 -7.49 23.01 31.93
C THR A 444 -6.50 23.32 33.05
N LYS A 445 -5.53 24.18 32.73
CA LYS A 445 -4.87 25.02 33.74
C LYS A 445 -5.95 25.68 34.61
N ARG A 446 -6.02 25.36 35.91
CA ARG A 446 -6.67 26.26 36.86
C ARG A 446 -5.93 27.60 36.77
N PRO A 447 -6.60 28.74 36.55
CA PRO A 447 -5.95 30.03 36.56
C PRO A 447 -5.19 30.20 37.88
N ARG A 448 -3.91 30.56 37.81
CA ARG A 448 -3.18 31.06 38.97
C ARG A 448 -3.94 32.28 39.49
N TYR A 449 -4.35 32.24 40.76
CA TYR A 449 -4.77 33.44 41.48
C TYR A 449 -3.55 34.36 41.56
N THR A 450 -3.52 35.39 40.71
CA THR A 450 -2.61 36.52 40.90
C THR A 450 -3.06 37.25 42.15
N ALA A 451 -2.27 37.16 43.22
CA ALA A 451 -2.45 38.03 44.38
C ALA A 451 -2.39 39.50 43.90
N PRO A 452 -3.33 40.38 44.31
CA PRO A 452 -3.30 41.77 43.91
C PRO A 452 -2.03 42.43 44.46
N GLN A 453 -1.18 42.95 43.56
CA GLN A 453 -0.08 43.81 43.94
C GLN A 453 -0.65 45.12 44.49
N THR A 454 -0.38 45.39 45.76
CA THR A 454 -0.61 46.71 46.37
C THR A 454 0.34 47.72 45.73
N PRO A 455 -0.15 48.81 45.12
CA PRO A 455 0.72 49.88 44.65
C PRO A 455 1.18 50.73 45.84
N VAL A 456 2.48 51.02 45.88
CA VAL A 456 3.10 51.96 46.81
C VAL A 456 2.65 53.37 46.45
N VAL A 457 1.98 54.06 47.39
CA VAL A 457 1.54 55.45 47.25
C VAL A 457 2.71 56.39 47.52
N ALA A 458 3.07 57.20 46.51
CA ALA A 458 3.79 58.46 46.71
C ALA A 458 2.75 59.60 46.75
N THR A 459 2.76 60.37 47.83
CA THR A 459 1.89 61.53 48.06
C THR A 459 2.24 62.72 47.17
N PRO A 460 1.23 63.46 46.71
CA PRO A 460 1.33 64.92 46.71
C PRO A 460 0.14 65.59 47.41
N VAL A 461 0.40 66.81 47.84
CA VAL A 461 -0.39 67.67 48.73
C VAL A 461 -1.53 68.38 48.00
N ALA A 462 -2.69 68.41 48.69
CA ALA A 462 -3.90 69.23 48.58
C ALA A 462 -4.09 70.28 47.45
N ALA A 463 -5.31 70.27 46.86
CA ALA A 463 -6.18 71.44 46.78
C ALA A 463 -7.67 71.10 46.45
N VAL A 464 -8.54 71.34 47.45
CA VAL A 464 -9.85 72.06 47.45
C VAL A 464 -11.03 71.65 46.53
N ALA A 465 -12.08 71.15 47.21
CA ALA A 465 -13.55 71.41 47.16
C ALA A 465 -14.44 71.10 45.92
N ALA A 466 -15.47 70.26 46.16
CA ALA A 466 -16.93 70.54 46.15
C ALA A 466 -17.71 69.23 45.87
N ALA A 467 -18.37 68.61 46.86
CA ALA A 467 -19.84 68.64 47.11
C ALA A 467 -20.66 68.28 45.85
N THR A 468 -21.48 67.21 45.77
CA THR A 468 -22.63 66.78 46.60
C THR A 468 -23.05 65.34 46.17
N ALA A 469 -23.24 64.37 47.09
CA ALA A 469 -24.51 63.83 47.61
C ALA A 469 -25.49 63.24 46.54
N ALA A 470 -26.16 62.11 46.67
CA ALA A 470 -26.25 61.03 47.67
C ALA A 470 -27.03 59.84 47.03
N THR A 471 -26.88 58.66 47.63
CA THR A 471 -27.65 57.41 47.44
C THR A 471 -29.14 57.56 47.86
N PRO A 472 -30.07 56.60 47.62
CA PRO A 472 -30.17 55.28 48.30
C PRO A 472 -30.43 54.09 47.33
N GLU A 473 -29.89 52.89 47.56
CA GLU A 473 -30.40 51.77 48.39
C GLU A 473 -31.68 51.03 47.89
N VAL A 474 -31.46 49.72 47.63
CA VAL A 474 -32.26 48.53 47.99
C VAL A 474 -33.71 48.40 47.48
N ALA A 475 -33.95 47.41 46.61
CA ALA A 475 -34.97 46.36 46.80
C ALA A 475 -34.93 45.29 45.67
N THR A 476 -34.84 44.03 46.06
CA THR A 476 -35.46 42.87 45.36
C THR A 476 -36.69 42.47 46.18
N PRO A 477 -37.67 41.63 45.74
CA PRO A 477 -37.55 40.57 44.72
C PRO A 477 -38.82 40.35 43.85
N THR A 478 -38.81 39.22 43.12
CA THR A 478 -39.96 38.45 42.59
C THR A 478 -40.81 39.11 41.49
N ALA A 479 -41.28 38.44 40.44
CA ALA A 479 -41.30 37.05 40.04
C ALA A 479 -41.76 37.01 38.57
N THR A 480 -41.69 35.81 37.96
CA THR A 480 -42.68 35.27 36.97
C THR A 480 -42.88 36.02 35.64
N THR A 481 -43.09 35.41 34.49
CA THR A 481 -43.02 34.08 33.87
C THR A 481 -43.53 34.34 32.45
N THR A 482 -43.12 33.53 31.47
CA THR A 482 -43.87 33.23 30.21
C THR A 482 -44.05 34.40 29.22
N ALA A 483 -44.07 34.25 27.90
CA ALA A 483 -44.24 33.10 27.02
C ALA A 483 -43.69 33.47 25.62
N ALA A 484 -43.48 32.43 24.81
CA ALA A 484 -43.83 32.29 23.38
C ALA A 484 -43.88 33.59 22.53
N ALA A 485 -42.99 33.77 21.57
CA ALA A 485 -42.92 33.10 20.26
C ALA A 485 -43.40 34.02 19.12
N TYR A 486 -42.60 34.00 18.06
CA TYR A 486 -42.95 34.20 16.64
C TYR A 486 -42.96 35.62 16.00
N TYR A 487 -42.04 35.72 15.03
CA TYR A 487 -42.01 36.44 13.74
C TYR A 487 -41.82 37.96 13.63
N GLY A 488 -40.86 38.31 12.78
CA GLY A 488 -40.91 39.46 11.86
C GLY A 488 -39.68 40.37 11.94
N TYR A 489 -38.62 40.14 11.16
CA TYR A 489 -38.34 40.67 9.81
C TYR A 489 -37.59 42.02 9.77
N GLN A 490 -36.58 42.08 8.88
CA GLN A 490 -35.77 43.22 8.40
C GLN A 490 -34.70 43.79 9.36
N GLY A 491 -33.46 44.05 8.93
CA GLY A 491 -32.85 44.06 7.60
C GLY A 491 -31.60 44.95 7.61
N TYR A 492 -30.79 44.85 6.55
CA TYR A 492 -29.50 45.52 6.24
C TYR A 492 -28.23 44.84 6.81
N GLY A 493 -27.22 44.51 6.00
CA GLY A 493 -27.00 44.72 4.57
C GLY A 493 -25.68 44.06 4.15
N ALA A 494 -25.70 43.45 2.97
CA ALA A 494 -24.57 42.79 2.32
C ALA A 494 -23.68 43.80 1.59
N GLN A 495 -22.40 43.46 1.43
CA GLN A 495 -21.53 44.03 0.39
C GLN A 495 -20.93 42.89 -0.45
N ALA A 496 -21.25 42.94 -1.74
CA ALA A 496 -20.62 42.19 -2.82
C ALA A 496 -20.52 43.11 -4.06
N GLN A 497 -19.71 42.67 -5.01
CA GLN A 497 -19.45 43.16 -6.39
C GLN A 497 -18.21 44.06 -6.54
N ALA A 498 -17.39 43.93 -7.60
CA ALA A 498 -17.78 43.66 -8.98
C ALA A 498 -16.69 42.99 -9.87
N TYR A 499 -17.19 42.37 -10.95
CA TYR A 499 -16.53 41.96 -12.20
C TYR A 499 -16.32 43.16 -13.16
N SER A 500 -15.39 43.04 -14.11
CA SER A 500 -15.42 43.80 -15.38
C SER A 500 -14.91 42.95 -16.57
N GLN A 501 -15.59 43.03 -17.72
CA GLN A 501 -15.31 42.37 -19.00
C GLN A 501 -15.00 43.39 -20.13
N ALA A 502 -14.36 42.86 -21.21
CA ALA A 502 -14.28 43.27 -22.64
C ALA A 502 -12.87 43.71 -23.12
N ASP A 503 -12.08 42.90 -23.87
CA ASP A 503 -12.08 42.48 -25.32
C ASP A 503 -11.29 43.43 -26.27
N PRO A 504 -10.85 43.07 -27.51
CA PRO A 504 -9.95 41.98 -27.95
C PRO A 504 -8.79 42.52 -28.88
N THR A 505 -7.76 41.71 -29.22
CA THR A 505 -6.98 41.69 -30.50
C THR A 505 -5.60 41.02 -30.34
N ALA A 506 -5.09 40.49 -31.46
CA ALA A 506 -3.72 40.03 -31.77
C ALA A 506 -3.47 38.52 -31.69
N ALA A 507 -3.64 37.89 -32.85
CA ALA A 507 -3.07 36.64 -33.25
C ALA A 507 -1.52 36.68 -33.28
N ALA A 508 -0.87 35.61 -32.81
CA ALA A 508 0.42 35.15 -33.31
C ALA A 508 0.68 33.72 -32.79
N GLY A 509 0.74 32.75 -33.70
CA GLY A 509 1.15 31.39 -33.37
C GLY A 509 2.66 31.26 -33.25
N GLN A 510 3.13 30.39 -32.36
CA GLN A 510 4.47 29.75 -32.39
C GLN A 510 4.31 28.40 -31.65
N ALA A 511 4.34 27.27 -32.34
CA ALA A 511 5.53 26.55 -32.79
C ALA A 511 6.34 25.94 -31.64
N TYR A 512 6.30 24.61 -31.59
CA TYR A 512 7.14 23.73 -30.77
C TYR A 512 8.62 24.11 -30.86
N THR A 513 9.31 24.14 -29.71
CA THR A 513 10.77 23.97 -29.68
C THR A 513 11.16 22.91 -28.66
N GLN A 514 11.79 21.89 -29.24
CA GLN A 514 12.38 20.71 -28.64
C GLN A 514 13.81 21.06 -28.22
N ALA A 515 14.04 21.50 -26.99
CA ALA A 515 15.39 21.63 -26.44
C ALA A 515 15.37 21.86 -24.92
N GLN A 516 15.31 20.79 -24.13
CA GLN A 516 15.71 20.84 -22.70
C GLN A 516 16.11 19.47 -22.12
N TYR A 517 16.73 18.61 -22.94
CA TYR A 517 17.14 17.25 -22.55
C TYR A 517 18.68 17.04 -22.56
N ALA A 518 19.44 17.97 -22.00
CA ALA A 518 20.89 17.80 -21.88
C ALA A 518 21.47 18.54 -20.67
N SER A 519 21.27 18.01 -19.46
CA SER A 519 22.13 18.38 -18.32
C SER A 519 22.17 17.41 -17.14
N TYR A 520 21.60 16.20 -17.23
CA TYR A 520 21.50 15.30 -16.06
C TYR A 520 22.45 14.09 -16.02
N TYR A 521 23.42 13.99 -16.91
CA TYR A 521 24.48 12.97 -16.84
C TYR A 521 25.87 13.62 -16.87
N GLN A 522 26.26 14.19 -15.74
CA GLN A 522 27.67 14.38 -15.37
C GLN A 522 27.72 14.66 -13.86
N GLN A 523 27.69 13.60 -13.06
CA GLN A 523 28.34 13.45 -11.75
C GLN A 523 27.79 12.19 -11.05
N GLN A 524 28.51 11.08 -11.20
CA GLN A 524 29.01 10.21 -10.13
C GLN A 524 29.73 9.01 -10.74
#